data_AF-A0A849Z2I1-F1
#
_entry.id   AF-A0A849Z2I1-F1
#
_cell.length_a   1.000
_cell.length_b   1.000
_cell.length_c   1.000
_cell.angle_alpha   90.00
_cell.angle_beta   90.00
_cell.angle_gamma   90.00
#
_symmetry.space_group_name_H-M   'P 1'
#
loop_
_entity.id
_entity.type
_entity.pdbx_description
1 polymer ?
#
loop_
_entity_poly.entity_id
_entity_poly.type
_entity_poly.pdbx_seq_one_letter_code
_entity_poly.pdbx_strand_id
1 'polypeptide(L)'
;MGRDSFFGDRVVWTGKPKRLLLPPVYRWGAIACAVIALTTTLSALVGAMALHEPAGALLLFAAWMATLALAMWRLPLWWRSEHEYVITEKHIIIRRGRYRRFMERHEISFARIHWHKKETGIGDLELVRAVPTGALRRRITLTLSGIAAPDRVWAFVRGVTPAAPAGDGHRLLAQRLDEGERVLWSSHPALHWTRFVPRGARGVMSLTLGLSLVLSAFLISIRAIRSIRSVLEAGAEPGSIWFIALVSSLTFAIALIGAVAIGVVYSNIVRPVRLERLTRYLITDRRVLISRGSEELHLDRERIVDVIDAPANGGLRHLFLVLDGRRARAFAASGAFGEEHGEGLQPVLKLVEDPETVHRILKSSPTAIAA
;
A
#
# COMPACT_ATOMS: atom_id res chain seq x y z
N MET A 1 31.73 15.04 6.64
CA MET A 1 30.74 13.96 6.85
C MET A 1 31.41 12.86 7.65
N GLY A 2 30.76 12.39 8.73
CA GLY A 2 31.32 11.35 9.62
C GLY A 2 31.32 9.96 8.98
N ARG A 3 32.09 9.05 9.56
CA ARG A 3 31.99 7.61 9.29
C ARG A 3 30.87 7.03 10.15
N ASP A 4 30.19 6.02 9.65
CA ASP A 4 29.24 5.26 10.44
C ASP A 4 29.99 4.50 11.54
N SER A 5 29.45 4.53 12.75
CA SER A 5 30.05 3.87 13.92
C SER A 5 30.06 2.34 13.83
N PHE A 6 29.26 1.75 12.94
CA PHE A 6 29.08 0.31 12.87
C PHE A 6 29.94 -0.34 11.78
N PHE A 7 29.85 0.15 10.54
CA PHE A 7 30.66 -0.38 9.44
C PHE A 7 31.94 0.43 9.15
N GLY A 8 32.08 1.64 9.73
CA GLY A 8 33.18 2.54 9.40
C GLY A 8 33.08 3.18 8.01
N ASP A 9 32.01 2.90 7.27
CA ASP A 9 31.76 3.45 5.94
C ASP A 9 31.49 4.96 6.01
N ARG A 10 31.84 5.70 4.94
CA ARG A 10 31.47 7.12 4.83
C ARG A 10 29.95 7.25 4.72
N VAL A 11 29.39 8.12 5.54
CA VAL A 11 27.96 8.44 5.50
C VAL A 11 27.69 9.40 4.34
N VAL A 12 26.80 8.98 3.44
CA VAL A 12 26.35 9.76 2.27
C VAL A 12 25.11 10.58 2.63
N TRP A 13 24.20 10.00 3.42
CA TRP A 13 22.97 10.67 3.84
C TRP A 13 22.49 10.17 5.20
N THR A 14 21.90 11.06 5.98
CA THR A 14 21.18 10.74 7.22
C THR A 14 19.83 11.42 7.25
N GLY A 15 18.86 10.80 7.90
CA GLY A 15 17.54 11.37 8.06
C GLY A 15 16.72 10.70 9.16
N LYS A 16 15.61 11.35 9.48
CA LYS A 16 14.55 10.82 10.35
C LYS A 16 13.22 10.95 9.60
N PRO A 17 12.17 10.22 10.00
CA PRO A 17 10.83 10.45 9.49
C PRO A 17 10.44 11.92 9.68
N LYS A 18 10.26 12.66 8.59
CA LYS A 18 9.73 14.03 8.62
C LYS A 18 8.26 14.02 9.04
N ARG A 19 7.55 12.95 8.68
CA ARG A 19 6.16 12.73 9.09
C ARG A 19 5.92 11.30 9.53
N LEU A 20 5.22 11.17 10.65
CA LEU A 20 4.75 9.89 11.15
C LEU A 20 3.37 9.62 10.57
N LEU A 21 3.31 8.68 9.63
CA LEU A 21 2.05 8.23 9.04
C LEU A 21 1.58 6.96 9.73
N LEU A 22 0.30 6.96 10.11
CA LEU A 22 -0.38 5.76 10.59
C LEU A 22 -0.72 4.90 9.36
N PRO A 23 -0.24 3.63 9.27
CA PRO A 23 -0.60 2.78 8.15
C PRO A 23 -2.12 2.62 8.07
N PRO A 24 -2.71 2.56 6.85
CA PRO A 24 -4.16 2.53 6.69
C PRO A 24 -4.86 1.44 7.52
N VAL A 25 -4.24 0.26 7.65
CA VAL A 25 -4.79 -0.86 8.42
C VAL A 25 -5.01 -0.50 9.89
N TYR A 26 -4.02 0.14 10.53
CA TYR A 26 -4.14 0.57 11.93
C TYR A 26 -5.15 1.69 12.11
N ARG A 27 -5.25 2.61 11.13
CA ARG A 27 -6.26 3.67 11.15
C ARG A 27 -7.68 3.12 11.09
N TRP A 28 -7.95 2.20 10.16
CA TRP A 28 -9.26 1.57 10.03
C TRP A 28 -9.58 0.68 11.22
N GLY A 29 -8.60 -0.07 11.72
CA GLY A 29 -8.75 -0.85 12.95
C GLY A 29 -9.11 0.00 14.16
N ALA A 30 -8.44 1.16 14.33
CA ALA A 30 -8.75 2.09 15.41
C ALA A 30 -10.18 2.65 15.31
N ILE A 31 -10.61 3.06 14.12
CA ILE A 31 -11.98 3.55 13.88
C ILE A 31 -13.01 2.45 14.17
N ALA A 32 -12.79 1.24 13.66
CA ALA A 32 -13.69 0.11 13.88
C ALA A 32 -13.80 -0.21 15.38
N CYS A 33 -12.67 -0.30 16.10
CA CYS A 33 -12.67 -0.57 17.53
C CYS A 33 -13.37 0.54 18.33
N ALA A 34 -13.19 1.82 17.95
CA ALA A 34 -13.87 2.93 18.59
C ALA A 34 -15.40 2.89 18.39
N VAL A 35 -15.86 2.56 17.18
CA VAL A 35 -17.30 2.40 16.88
C VAL A 35 -17.89 1.19 17.62
N ILE A 36 -17.16 0.07 17.71
CA ILE A 36 -17.58 -1.11 18.49
C ILE A 36 -17.66 -0.76 19.98
N ALA A 37 -16.69 -0.02 20.52
CA ALA A 37 -16.74 0.44 21.90
C ALA A 37 -17.98 1.31 22.15
N LEU A 38 -18.23 2.31 21.28
CA LEU A 38 -19.37 3.20 21.39
C LEU A 38 -20.72 2.46 21.30
N THR A 39 -20.88 1.61 20.30
CA THR A 39 -22.10 0.80 20.13
C THR A 39 -22.36 -0.11 21.32
N THR A 40 -21.32 -0.74 21.86
CA THR A 40 -21.43 -1.60 23.05
C THR A 40 -21.83 -0.80 24.28
N THR A 41 -21.22 0.36 24.53
CA THR A 41 -21.59 1.23 25.65
C THR A 41 -23.05 1.68 25.58
N LEU A 42 -23.51 2.07 24.38
CA LEU A 42 -24.91 2.47 24.17
C LEU A 42 -25.86 1.29 24.40
N SER A 43 -25.54 0.10 23.90
CA SER A 43 -26.33 -1.11 24.16
C SER A 43 -26.35 -1.50 25.64
N ALA A 44 -25.24 -1.30 26.35
CA ALA A 44 -25.17 -1.52 27.80
C ALA A 44 -26.10 -0.56 28.56
N LEU A 45 -26.14 0.71 28.13
CA LEU A 45 -27.03 1.72 28.70
C LEU A 45 -28.51 1.35 28.49
N VAL A 46 -28.86 0.87 27.29
CA VAL A 46 -30.21 0.38 26.99
C VAL A 46 -30.56 -0.81 27.89
N GLY A 47 -29.68 -1.81 28.02
CA GLY A 47 -29.92 -2.97 28.87
C GLY A 47 -30.11 -2.60 30.35
N ALA A 48 -29.28 -1.68 30.86
CA ALA A 48 -29.38 -1.22 32.24
C ALA A 48 -30.65 -0.40 32.51
N MET A 49 -31.05 0.50 31.61
CA MET A 49 -32.17 1.41 31.84
C MET A 49 -33.53 0.80 31.46
N ALA A 50 -33.61 0.05 30.36
CA ALA A 50 -34.87 -0.49 29.87
C ALA A 50 -35.15 -1.88 30.46
N LEU A 51 -34.12 -2.72 30.62
CA LEU A 51 -34.28 -4.12 31.05
C LEU A 51 -33.82 -4.36 32.49
N HIS A 52 -33.17 -3.38 33.13
CA HIS A 52 -32.59 -3.51 34.48
C HIS A 52 -31.58 -4.68 34.58
N GLU A 53 -30.93 -5.02 33.47
CA GLU A 53 -29.95 -6.10 33.37
C GLU A 53 -28.53 -5.61 33.71
N PRO A 54 -27.64 -6.49 34.21
CA PRO A 54 -26.29 -6.10 34.59
C PRO A 54 -25.44 -5.71 33.36
N ALA A 55 -25.08 -4.43 33.27
CA ALA A 55 -24.28 -3.88 32.17
C ALA A 55 -22.77 -4.17 32.25
N GLY A 56 -22.29 -4.77 33.36
CA GLY A 56 -20.85 -4.87 33.67
C GLY A 56 -20.02 -5.53 32.57
N ALA A 57 -20.48 -6.65 32.00
CA ALA A 57 -19.77 -7.36 30.94
C ALA A 57 -19.66 -6.55 29.65
N LEU A 58 -20.74 -5.86 29.26
CA LEU A 58 -20.77 -5.01 28.07
C LEU A 58 -19.86 -3.79 28.23
N LEU A 59 -19.86 -3.15 29.41
CA LEU A 59 -18.97 -2.03 29.70
C LEU A 59 -17.50 -2.44 29.72
N LEU A 60 -17.17 -3.62 30.27
CA LEU A 60 -15.81 -4.16 30.25
C LEU A 60 -15.34 -4.40 28.82
N PHE A 61 -16.18 -5.00 27.97
CA PHE A 61 -15.87 -5.21 26.56
C PHE A 61 -15.68 -3.87 25.82
N ALA A 62 -16.56 -2.89 26.08
CA ALA A 62 -16.44 -1.56 25.49
C ALA A 62 -15.11 -0.87 25.89
N ALA A 63 -14.73 -0.96 27.16
CA ALA A 63 -13.46 -0.44 27.66
C ALA A 63 -12.27 -1.12 26.97
N TRP A 64 -12.30 -2.43 26.80
CA TRP A 64 -11.28 -3.18 26.07
C TRP A 64 -11.18 -2.77 24.60
N MET A 65 -12.31 -2.56 23.92
CA MET A 65 -12.30 -2.08 22.53
C MET A 65 -11.78 -0.64 22.42
N ALA A 66 -12.05 0.21 23.42
CA ALA A 66 -11.50 1.56 23.47
C ALA A 66 -9.98 1.57 23.68
N THR A 67 -9.45 0.69 24.54
CA THR A 67 -7.99 0.57 24.72
C THR A 67 -7.31 0.05 23.46
N LEU A 68 -7.92 -0.93 22.77
CA LEU A 68 -7.42 -1.39 21.46
C LEU A 68 -7.45 -0.27 20.41
N ALA A 69 -8.50 0.56 20.37
CA ALA A 69 -8.57 1.69 19.46
C ALA A 69 -7.42 2.68 19.68
N LEU A 70 -7.14 3.02 20.94
CA LEU A 70 -6.02 3.89 21.33
C LEU A 70 -4.67 3.26 21.00
N ALA A 71 -4.51 1.97 21.28
CA ALA A 71 -3.29 1.23 20.97
C ALA A 71 -3.02 1.22 19.47
N MET A 72 -4.00 0.88 18.64
CA MET A 72 -3.86 0.88 17.18
C MET A 72 -3.55 2.28 16.64
N TRP A 73 -4.05 3.35 17.28
CA TRP A 73 -3.77 4.72 16.87
C TRP A 73 -2.37 5.21 17.27
N ARG A 74 -1.98 5.04 18.54
CA ARG A 74 -0.77 5.63 19.11
C ARG A 74 0.47 4.76 18.97
N LEU A 75 0.33 3.44 19.11
CA LEU A 75 1.48 2.53 19.14
C LEU A 75 2.31 2.60 17.86
N PRO A 76 1.74 2.61 16.64
CA PRO A 76 2.56 2.66 15.43
C PRO A 76 3.27 4.01 15.25
N LEU A 77 2.67 5.10 15.72
CA LEU A 77 3.27 6.44 15.65
C LEU A 77 4.46 6.54 16.59
N TRP A 78 4.29 6.10 17.84
CA TRP A 78 5.37 6.03 18.82
C TRP A 78 6.48 5.07 18.38
N TRP A 79 6.12 3.92 17.80
CA TRP A 79 7.10 2.99 17.26
C TRP A 79 7.92 3.61 16.13
N ARG A 80 7.28 4.41 15.26
CA ARG A 80 7.93 5.05 14.11
C ARG A 80 8.75 6.29 14.47
N SER A 81 8.43 7.01 15.55
CA SER A 81 9.13 8.25 15.93
C SER A 81 10.60 8.06 16.25
N GLU A 82 11.00 6.86 16.66
CA GLU A 82 12.38 6.53 17.05
C GLU A 82 13.24 6.03 15.90
N HIS A 83 12.74 6.04 14.65
CA HIS A 83 13.52 5.57 13.51
C HIS A 83 14.54 6.62 13.07
N GLU A 84 15.75 6.14 12.84
CA GLU A 84 16.83 6.89 12.22
C GLU A 84 17.31 6.14 10.99
N TYR A 85 17.58 6.89 9.93
CA TYR A 85 17.95 6.37 8.63
C TYR A 85 19.36 6.86 8.28
N VAL A 86 20.24 5.93 7.93
CA VAL A 86 21.62 6.23 7.55
C VAL A 86 21.92 5.49 6.26
N ILE A 87 22.37 6.21 5.25
CA ILE A 87 22.85 5.65 3.98
C ILE A 87 24.35 5.92 3.92
N THR A 88 25.12 4.85 3.79
CA THR A 88 26.57 4.89 3.61
C THR A 88 26.94 4.60 2.16
N GLU A 89 28.23 4.57 1.85
CA GLU A 89 28.72 4.16 0.53
C GLU A 89 28.30 2.74 0.14
N LYS A 90 28.13 1.84 1.12
CA LYS A 90 27.85 0.41 0.86
C LYS A 90 26.53 -0.08 1.45
N HIS A 91 26.05 0.52 2.53
CA HIS A 91 24.93 0.02 3.32
C HIS A 91 23.83 1.05 3.49
N ILE A 92 22.58 0.60 3.57
CA ILE A 92 21.47 1.36 4.14
C ILE A 92 21.13 0.76 5.48
N ILE A 93 21.04 1.60 6.50
CA ILE A 93 20.83 1.23 7.89
C ILE A 93 19.58 1.93 8.39
N ILE A 94 18.67 1.15 8.97
CA ILE A 94 17.56 1.63 9.78
C ILE A 94 17.89 1.30 11.24
N ARG A 95 17.93 2.33 12.07
CA ARG A 95 18.17 2.22 13.50
C ARG A 95 16.92 2.62 14.29
N ARG A 96 16.65 1.88 15.34
CA ARG A 96 15.70 2.25 16.40
C ARG A 96 16.23 1.79 17.75
N GLY A 97 16.74 2.71 18.56
CA GLY A 97 17.39 2.37 19.82
C GLY A 97 18.51 1.34 19.62
N ARG A 98 18.31 0.14 20.20
CA ARG A 98 19.21 -1.03 20.04
C ARG A 98 18.94 -1.86 18.80
N TYR A 99 17.73 -1.81 18.25
CA TYR A 99 17.37 -2.56 17.06
C TYR A 99 17.93 -1.90 15.81
N ARG A 100 18.55 -2.71 14.95
CA ARG A 100 19.13 -2.26 13.68
C ARG A 100 18.77 -3.25 12.59
N ARG A 101 18.48 -2.73 11.40
CA ARG A 101 18.35 -3.50 10.16
C ARG A 101 19.21 -2.84 9.11
N PHE A 102 19.91 -3.63 8.31
CA PHE A 102 20.73 -3.12 7.22
C PHE A 102 20.50 -3.91 5.94
N MET A 103 20.84 -3.28 4.82
CA MET A 103 20.82 -3.86 3.48
C MET A 103 21.98 -3.26 2.69
N GLU A 104 22.70 -4.08 1.94
CA GLU A 104 23.76 -3.58 1.05
C GLU A 104 23.14 -2.91 -0.18
N ARG A 105 23.69 -1.75 -0.57
CA ARG A 105 23.18 -0.93 -1.68
C ARG A 105 23.18 -1.67 -3.00
N HIS A 106 24.20 -2.49 -3.24
CA HIS A 106 24.36 -3.24 -4.49
C HIS A 106 23.48 -4.50 -4.57
N GLU A 107 22.81 -4.88 -3.47
CA GLU A 107 21.92 -6.05 -3.44
C GLU A 107 20.45 -5.67 -3.69
N ILE A 108 20.16 -4.38 -3.83
CA ILE A 108 18.81 -3.90 -4.13
C ILE A 108 18.45 -4.25 -5.57
N SER A 109 17.32 -4.93 -5.73
CA SER A 109 16.77 -5.30 -7.04
C SER A 109 15.93 -4.17 -7.61
N PHE A 110 15.09 -3.55 -6.78
CA PHE A 110 14.27 -2.40 -7.17
C PHE A 110 13.86 -1.57 -5.96
N ALA A 111 13.40 -0.35 -6.21
CA ALA A 111 12.85 0.55 -5.21
C ALA A 111 11.40 0.90 -5.53
N ARG A 112 10.57 1.07 -4.49
CA ARG A 112 9.22 1.59 -4.60
C ARG A 112 9.07 2.85 -3.78
N ILE A 113 8.51 3.89 -4.38
CA ILE A 113 8.22 5.15 -3.72
C ILE A 113 6.71 5.25 -3.55
N HIS A 114 6.25 5.45 -2.32
CA HIS A 114 4.85 5.72 -2.00
C HIS A 114 4.73 7.19 -1.59
N TRP A 115 4.26 8.03 -2.50
CA TRP A 115 4.05 9.44 -2.26
C TRP A 115 2.85 9.68 -1.35
N HIS A 116 2.97 10.67 -0.48
CA HIS A 116 1.85 11.12 0.33
C HIS A 116 0.82 11.86 -0.53
N LYS A 117 -0.47 11.51 -0.38
CA LYS A 117 -1.54 12.05 -1.24
C LYS A 117 -1.82 13.55 -1.04
N LYS A 118 -1.51 14.10 0.13
CA LYS A 118 -1.86 15.48 0.51
C LYS A 118 -0.66 16.40 0.69
N GLU A 119 0.54 15.85 0.83
CA GLU A 119 1.73 16.66 1.09
C GLU A 119 2.75 16.36 0.01
N THR A 120 3.19 17.43 -0.63
CA THR A 120 4.16 17.37 -1.69
C THR A 120 5.52 17.03 -1.12
N GLY A 121 6.27 16.17 -1.82
CA GLY A 121 7.66 15.89 -1.46
C GLY A 121 7.89 15.00 -0.25
N ILE A 122 6.85 14.39 0.31
CA ILE A 122 6.99 13.42 1.41
C ILE A 122 6.47 12.07 0.92
N GLY A 123 7.18 11.00 1.27
CA GLY A 123 6.75 9.66 0.95
C GLY A 123 7.55 8.59 1.67
N ASP A 124 7.17 7.34 1.44
CA ASP A 124 7.90 6.17 1.92
C ASP A 124 8.76 5.61 0.78
N LEU A 125 10.03 5.31 1.05
CA LEU A 125 10.93 4.61 0.12
C LEU A 125 11.12 3.18 0.59
N GLU A 126 10.63 2.24 -0.19
CA GLU A 126 10.74 0.81 0.03
C GLU A 126 11.83 0.22 -0.86
N LEU A 127 12.90 -0.29 -0.25
CA LEU A 127 14.01 -0.94 -0.93
C LEU A 127 13.83 -2.44 -0.85
N VAL A 128 13.96 -3.10 -2.00
CA VAL A 128 13.63 -4.51 -2.14
C VAL A 128 14.80 -5.27 -2.70
N ARG A 129 15.19 -6.31 -1.96
CA ARG A 129 16.11 -7.34 -2.42
C ARG A 129 15.33 -8.60 -2.73
N ALA A 130 15.36 -9.01 -3.99
CA ALA A 130 14.92 -10.34 -4.39
C ALA A 130 15.98 -11.37 -3.92
N VAL A 131 15.57 -12.33 -3.08
CA VAL A 131 16.50 -13.33 -2.53
C VAL A 131 16.42 -14.60 -3.39
N PRO A 132 17.55 -15.21 -3.73
CA PRO A 132 17.61 -16.52 -4.34
C PRO A 132 17.65 -17.57 -3.25
N THR A 133 16.56 -18.29 -3.01
CA THR A 133 16.57 -19.74 -2.66
C THR A 133 15.22 -20.20 -2.13
N GLY A 134 14.78 -21.35 -2.65
CA GLY A 134 13.81 -22.25 -2.03
C GLY A 134 12.34 -22.04 -2.43
N ALA A 135 11.53 -23.08 -2.21
CA ALA A 135 10.07 -23.09 -2.40
C ALA A 135 9.32 -21.97 -1.65
N LEU A 136 10.02 -21.26 -0.76
CA LEU A 136 9.56 -20.11 0.00
C LEU A 136 10.16 -18.84 -0.60
N ARG A 137 9.36 -18.18 -1.46
CA ARG A 137 9.58 -16.91 -2.15
C ARG A 137 9.92 -15.75 -1.19
N ARG A 138 11.08 -15.77 -0.54
CA ARG A 138 11.44 -14.79 0.51
C ARG A 138 11.93 -13.48 -0.12
N ARG A 139 11.34 -12.36 0.30
CA ARG A 139 11.73 -11.01 -0.07
C ARG A 139 12.27 -10.29 1.16
N ILE A 140 13.45 -9.68 1.05
CA ILE A 140 13.96 -8.80 2.10
C ILE A 140 13.57 -7.37 1.71
N THR A 141 12.84 -6.71 2.60
CA THR A 141 12.32 -5.36 2.37
C THR A 141 12.82 -4.44 3.47
N LEU A 142 13.33 -3.28 3.08
CA LEU A 142 13.74 -2.21 3.98
C LEU A 142 12.93 -0.95 3.64
N THR A 143 12.09 -0.47 4.56
CA THR A 143 11.18 0.66 4.31
C THR A 143 11.59 1.89 5.12
N LEU A 144 11.98 2.95 4.42
CA LEU A 144 12.27 4.28 4.94
C LEU A 144 10.97 5.10 4.91
N SER A 145 10.28 5.19 6.05
CA SER A 145 8.94 5.79 6.12
C SER A 145 8.99 7.30 6.37
N GLY A 146 8.11 8.04 5.69
CA GLY A 146 7.86 9.46 5.92
C GLY A 146 9.08 10.35 5.65
N ILE A 147 9.92 9.97 4.69
CA ILE A 147 11.12 10.73 4.32
C ILE A 147 10.77 11.89 3.38
N ALA A 148 11.55 12.96 3.48
CA ALA A 148 11.47 14.07 2.53
C ALA A 148 12.23 13.71 1.25
N ALA A 149 11.63 13.99 0.10
CA ALA A 149 12.16 13.72 -1.23
C ALA A 149 12.70 12.28 -1.38
N PRO A 150 11.83 11.24 -1.28
CA PRO A 150 12.23 9.84 -1.41
C PRO A 150 12.96 9.52 -2.72
N ASP A 151 12.67 10.24 -3.79
CA ASP A 151 13.37 10.20 -5.08
C ASP A 151 14.85 10.60 -4.96
N ARG A 152 15.17 11.66 -4.21
CA ARG A 152 16.57 12.07 -3.95
C ARG A 152 17.29 11.06 -3.07
N VAL A 153 16.59 10.54 -2.05
CA VAL A 153 17.15 9.49 -1.19
C VAL A 153 17.46 8.26 -2.03
N TRP A 154 16.60 7.90 -2.98
CA TRP A 154 16.88 6.84 -3.95
C TRP A 154 18.09 7.14 -4.85
N ALA A 155 18.28 8.39 -5.31
CA ALA A 155 19.48 8.78 -6.05
C ALA A 155 20.77 8.57 -5.21
N PHE A 156 20.77 8.93 -3.92
CA PHE A 156 21.90 8.65 -3.03
C PHE A 156 22.15 7.14 -2.86
N VAL A 157 21.10 6.32 -2.77
CA VAL A 157 21.24 4.85 -2.74
C VAL A 157 21.88 4.31 -4.01
N ARG A 158 21.57 4.89 -5.18
CA ARG A 158 22.22 4.52 -6.45
C ARG A 158 23.62 5.12 -6.63
N GLY A 159 23.99 6.12 -5.82
CA GLY A 159 25.28 6.79 -5.91
C GLY A 159 25.33 7.85 -7.00
N VAL A 160 24.17 8.35 -7.44
CA VAL A 160 24.03 9.40 -8.44
C VAL A 160 23.73 10.73 -7.76
N THR A 161 24.31 11.82 -8.27
CA THR A 161 23.99 13.17 -7.80
C THR A 161 22.57 13.54 -8.25
N PRO A 162 21.64 13.87 -7.33
CA PRO A 162 20.27 14.21 -7.72
C PRO A 162 20.23 15.53 -8.48
N ALA A 163 19.74 15.50 -9.72
CA ALA A 163 19.72 16.65 -10.64
C ALA A 163 18.60 17.67 -10.34
N ALA A 164 17.48 17.23 -9.76
CA ALA A 164 16.30 18.07 -9.56
C ALA A 164 16.24 18.72 -8.15
N PRO A 165 15.72 19.96 -8.03
CA PRO A 165 15.40 20.54 -6.73
C PRO A 165 14.33 19.69 -6.01
N ALA A 166 14.43 19.66 -4.68
CA ALA A 166 13.73 18.69 -3.83
C ALA A 166 12.21 18.65 -4.02
N GLY A 167 11.67 17.43 -4.07
CA GLY A 167 10.44 17.10 -3.35
C GLY A 167 9.13 17.57 -3.98
N ASP A 168 8.94 17.34 -5.27
CA ASP A 168 7.58 17.47 -5.82
C ASP A 168 7.12 16.20 -6.51
N GLY A 169 6.42 15.37 -5.74
CA GLY A 169 5.76 14.16 -6.22
C GLY A 169 4.65 14.44 -7.25
N HIS A 170 4.27 15.71 -7.46
CA HIS A 170 3.33 16.10 -8.50
C HIS A 170 3.99 16.43 -9.84
N ARG A 171 5.33 16.55 -9.88
CA ARG A 171 6.04 16.71 -11.15
C ARG A 171 5.98 15.42 -11.96
N LEU A 172 5.84 15.59 -13.27
CA LEU A 172 5.85 14.47 -14.19
C LEU A 172 7.14 13.67 -14.01
N LEU A 173 7.04 12.35 -14.07
CA LEU A 173 8.18 11.45 -13.85
C LEU A 173 9.36 11.75 -14.79
N ALA A 174 9.06 12.11 -16.05
CA ALA A 174 10.04 12.52 -17.04
C ALA A 174 10.85 13.78 -16.64
N GLN A 175 10.31 14.64 -15.77
CA GLN A 175 11.00 15.84 -15.27
C GLN A 175 11.86 15.56 -14.03
N ARG A 176 11.79 14.35 -13.48
CA ARG A 176 12.53 13.89 -12.29
C ARG A 176 13.57 12.82 -12.62
N LEU A 177 13.90 12.70 -13.91
CA LEU A 177 14.99 11.85 -14.37
C LEU A 177 16.34 12.41 -13.87
N ASP A 178 17.33 11.52 -13.78
CA ASP A 178 18.67 11.96 -13.40
C ASP A 178 19.31 12.76 -14.53
N GLU A 179 20.38 13.48 -14.22
CA GLU A 179 21.11 14.24 -15.23
C GLU A 179 21.65 13.31 -16.33
N GLY A 180 21.32 13.66 -17.58
CA GLY A 180 21.72 12.90 -18.77
C GLY A 180 20.85 11.67 -19.09
N GLU A 181 19.87 11.33 -18.25
CA GLU A 181 18.96 10.20 -18.51
C GLU A 181 17.85 10.60 -19.50
N ARG A 182 17.58 9.73 -20.48
CA ARG A 182 16.63 10.00 -21.59
C ARG A 182 15.54 8.96 -21.65
N VAL A 183 14.33 9.39 -21.98
CA VAL A 183 13.20 8.50 -22.22
C VAL A 183 13.36 7.86 -23.61
N LEU A 184 13.34 6.52 -23.65
CA LEU A 184 13.38 5.76 -24.89
C LEU A 184 12.00 5.28 -25.31
N TRP A 185 11.13 4.99 -24.34
CA TRP A 185 9.78 4.50 -24.59
C TRP A 185 8.83 4.86 -23.46
N SER A 186 7.58 5.14 -23.80
CA SER A 186 6.51 5.42 -22.84
C SER A 186 5.19 4.83 -23.31
N SER A 187 4.41 4.25 -22.40
CA SER A 187 3.08 3.74 -22.72
C SER A 187 2.18 3.69 -21.48
N HIS A 188 0.91 3.35 -21.69
CA HIS A 188 -0.09 3.08 -20.66
C HIS A 188 -0.80 1.75 -20.99
N PRO A 189 -1.28 1.00 -20.00
CA PRO A 189 -2.01 -0.23 -20.27
C PRO A 189 -3.29 0.07 -21.07
N ALA A 190 -3.56 -0.74 -22.10
CA ALA A 190 -4.77 -0.59 -22.91
C ALA A 190 -6.05 -0.76 -22.07
N LEU A 191 -7.11 -0.04 -22.45
CA LEU A 191 -8.40 -0.08 -21.76
C LEU A 191 -9.24 -1.25 -22.27
N HIS A 192 -9.59 -2.19 -21.38
CA HIS A 192 -10.44 -3.33 -21.66
C HIS A 192 -11.61 -3.44 -20.67
N TRP A 193 -12.75 -3.98 -21.11
CA TRP A 193 -13.94 -4.09 -20.26
C TRP A 193 -13.77 -5.12 -19.13
N THR A 194 -12.99 -6.17 -19.36
CA THR A 194 -12.81 -7.27 -18.38
C THR A 194 -12.02 -6.86 -17.13
N ARG A 195 -11.54 -5.63 -17.04
CA ARG A 195 -10.93 -5.06 -15.83
C ARG A 195 -11.87 -4.94 -14.63
N PHE A 196 -13.18 -4.87 -14.88
CA PHE A 196 -14.18 -4.78 -13.80
C PHE A 196 -14.52 -6.14 -13.21
N VAL A 197 -14.07 -7.22 -13.85
CA VAL A 197 -14.31 -8.59 -13.40
C VAL A 197 -13.13 -9.00 -12.52
N PRO A 198 -13.36 -9.32 -11.23
CA PRO A 198 -12.29 -9.81 -10.37
C PRO A 198 -11.73 -11.11 -10.95
N ARG A 199 -10.40 -11.18 -11.06
CA ARG A 199 -9.70 -12.37 -11.52
C ARG A 199 -9.25 -13.19 -10.32
N GLY A 200 -9.39 -14.51 -10.42
CA GLY A 200 -9.03 -15.47 -9.38
C GLY A 200 -10.10 -15.72 -8.32
N ALA A 201 -10.05 -16.91 -7.71
CA ALA A 201 -11.03 -17.39 -6.74
C ALA A 201 -11.19 -16.47 -5.52
N ARG A 202 -10.09 -15.88 -5.03
CA ARG A 202 -10.12 -14.96 -3.88
C ARG A 202 -10.83 -13.64 -4.20
N GLY A 203 -10.64 -13.08 -5.40
CA GLY A 203 -11.33 -11.85 -5.82
C GLY A 203 -12.84 -12.06 -5.94
N VAL A 204 -13.26 -13.26 -6.40
CA VAL A 204 -14.66 -13.66 -6.41
C VAL A 204 -15.20 -13.87 -5.00
N MET A 205 -14.44 -14.54 -4.12
CA MET A 205 -14.81 -14.72 -2.70
C MET A 205 -14.91 -13.39 -1.94
N SER A 206 -13.99 -12.45 -2.14
CA SER A 206 -14.03 -11.14 -1.50
C SER A 206 -15.20 -10.30 -2.00
N LEU A 207 -15.51 -10.37 -3.30
CA LEU A 207 -16.66 -9.69 -3.86
C LEU A 207 -17.98 -10.27 -3.34
N THR A 208 -18.11 -11.60 -3.31
CA THR A 208 -19.30 -12.28 -2.77
C THR A 208 -19.50 -11.97 -1.29
N LEU A 209 -18.41 -11.95 -0.50
CA LEU A 209 -18.44 -11.49 0.89
C LEU A 209 -18.83 -10.01 1.01
N GLY A 210 -18.31 -9.15 0.14
CA GLY A 210 -18.70 -7.74 0.10
C GLY A 210 -20.19 -7.56 -0.17
N LEU A 211 -20.72 -8.27 -1.16
CA LEU A 211 -22.14 -8.25 -1.51
C LEU A 211 -23.03 -8.85 -0.41
N SER A 212 -22.60 -9.93 0.25
CA SER A 212 -23.34 -10.52 1.36
C SER A 212 -23.40 -9.58 2.58
N LEU A 213 -22.34 -8.81 2.84
CA LEU A 213 -22.35 -7.76 3.86
C LEU A 213 -23.29 -6.60 3.50
N VAL A 214 -23.35 -6.17 2.23
CA VAL A 214 -24.32 -5.17 1.77
C VAL A 214 -25.75 -5.66 2.01
N LEU A 215 -26.05 -6.90 1.59
CA LEU A 215 -27.36 -7.51 1.79
C LEU A 215 -27.69 -7.62 3.28
N SER A 216 -26.72 -8.02 4.11
CA SER A 216 -26.90 -8.10 5.56
C SER A 216 -27.19 -6.75 6.18
N ALA A 217 -26.44 -5.69 5.81
CA ALA A 217 -26.69 -4.34 6.29
C ALA A 217 -28.10 -3.86 5.92
N PHE A 218 -28.55 -4.14 4.69
CA PHE A 218 -29.89 -3.79 4.22
C PHE A 218 -30.99 -4.52 5.01
N LEU A 219 -30.86 -5.84 5.19
CA LEU A 219 -31.82 -6.64 5.96
C LEU A 219 -31.85 -6.24 7.44
N ILE A 220 -30.69 -5.95 8.05
CA ILE A 220 -30.61 -5.44 9.42
C ILE A 220 -31.30 -4.08 9.50
N SER A 221 -31.15 -3.20 8.51
CA SER A 221 -31.81 -1.89 8.47
C SER A 221 -33.34 -2.01 8.42
N ILE A 222 -33.86 -2.95 7.61
CA ILE A 222 -35.31 -3.20 7.56
C ILE A 222 -35.81 -3.73 8.90
N ARG A 223 -35.10 -4.69 9.51
CA ARG A 223 -35.47 -5.24 10.83
C ARG A 223 -35.39 -4.18 11.92
N ALA A 224 -34.35 -3.35 11.89
CA ALA A 224 -34.14 -2.23 12.80
C ALA A 224 -35.34 -1.27 12.81
N ILE A 225 -35.81 -0.86 11.63
CA ILE A 225 -36.97 0.03 11.50
C ILE A 225 -38.23 -0.62 12.12
N ARG A 226 -38.45 -1.92 11.86
CA ARG A 226 -39.58 -2.65 12.44
C ARG A 226 -39.48 -2.76 13.96
N SER A 227 -38.29 -3.05 14.49
CA SER A 227 -38.05 -3.12 15.93
C SER A 227 -38.26 -1.77 16.61
N ILE A 228 -37.74 -0.67 16.04
CA ILE A 228 -37.95 0.68 16.57
C ILE A 228 -39.45 1.02 16.58
N ARG A 229 -40.16 0.71 15.49
CA ARG A 229 -41.60 0.94 15.40
C ARG A 229 -42.38 0.15 16.45
N SER A 230 -42.03 -1.12 16.66
CA SER A 230 -42.65 -1.95 17.70
C SER A 230 -42.40 -1.39 19.10
N VAL A 231 -41.21 -0.84 19.37
CA VAL A 231 -40.88 -0.20 20.65
C VAL A 231 -41.67 1.10 20.86
N LEU A 232 -41.86 1.90 19.81
CA LEU A 232 -42.70 3.09 19.85
C LEU A 232 -44.17 2.75 20.07
N GLU A 233 -44.70 1.73 19.39
CA GLU A 233 -46.07 1.24 19.57
C GLU A 233 -46.30 0.67 20.98
N ALA A 234 -45.25 0.17 21.64
CA ALA A 234 -45.28 -0.26 23.04
C ALA A 234 -45.24 0.91 24.05
N GLY A 235 -45.23 2.17 23.60
CA GLY A 235 -45.30 3.36 24.46
C GLY A 235 -43.94 3.93 24.88
N ALA A 236 -42.85 3.56 24.21
CA ALA A 236 -41.55 4.15 24.48
C ALA A 236 -41.53 5.66 24.14
N GLU A 237 -41.11 6.49 25.09
CA GLU A 237 -40.95 7.92 24.86
C GLU A 237 -39.74 8.20 23.94
N PRO A 238 -39.93 8.84 22.77
CA PRO A 238 -38.85 9.10 21.82
C PRO A 238 -37.72 9.98 22.38
N GLY A 239 -38.01 10.81 23.39
CA GLY A 239 -37.05 11.68 24.06
C GLY A 239 -36.25 11.00 25.18
N SER A 240 -36.58 9.76 25.54
CA SER A 240 -35.91 9.05 26.63
C SER A 240 -34.47 8.70 26.25
N ILE A 241 -33.57 8.76 27.24
CA ILE A 241 -32.13 8.51 27.06
C ILE A 241 -31.88 7.11 26.48
N TRP A 242 -32.60 6.10 26.97
CA TRP A 242 -32.44 4.72 26.51
C TRP A 242 -32.93 4.55 25.06
N PHE A 243 -34.00 5.23 24.64
CA PHE A 243 -34.48 5.17 23.26
C PHE A 243 -33.47 5.80 22.29
N ILE A 244 -32.92 6.97 22.64
CA ILE A 244 -31.88 7.64 21.85
C ILE A 244 -30.64 6.75 21.76
N ALA A 245 -30.25 6.09 22.86
CA ALA A 245 -29.11 5.18 22.89
C ALA A 245 -29.34 3.94 22.00
N LEU A 246 -30.54 3.38 21.99
CA LEU A 246 -30.94 2.26 21.12
C LEU A 246 -30.86 2.63 19.64
N VAL A 247 -31.46 3.75 19.25
CA VAL A 247 -31.43 4.21 17.85
C VAL A 247 -29.99 4.51 17.41
N SER A 248 -29.21 5.14 18.29
CA SER A 248 -27.81 5.46 18.01
C SER A 248 -26.95 4.20 17.86
N SER A 249 -27.06 3.23 18.78
CA SER A 249 -26.28 1.99 18.72
C SER A 249 -26.56 1.21 17.44
N LEU A 250 -27.83 1.12 17.05
CA LEU A 250 -28.27 0.45 15.84
C LEU A 250 -27.77 1.15 14.58
N THR A 251 -27.85 2.49 14.56
CA THR A 251 -27.35 3.31 13.46
C THR A 251 -25.85 3.13 13.28
N PHE A 252 -25.05 3.19 14.35
CA PHE A 252 -23.61 2.99 14.29
C PHE A 252 -23.23 1.57 13.87
N ALA A 253 -23.95 0.55 14.33
CA ALA A 253 -23.72 -0.83 13.92
C ALA A 253 -23.98 -1.04 12.41
N ILE A 254 -25.10 -0.53 11.91
CA ILE A 254 -25.44 -0.57 10.47
C ILE A 254 -24.40 0.21 9.65
N ALA A 255 -24.02 1.40 10.11
CA ALA A 255 -23.01 2.22 9.44
C ALA A 255 -21.64 1.52 9.38
N LEU A 256 -21.24 0.82 10.44
CA LEU A 256 -19.99 0.07 10.46
C LEU A 256 -20.00 -1.07 9.44
N ILE A 257 -21.06 -1.88 9.41
CA ILE A 257 -21.20 -2.99 8.45
C ILE A 257 -21.23 -2.44 7.02
N GLY A 258 -22.01 -1.38 6.78
CA GLY A 258 -22.09 -0.70 5.48
C GLY A 258 -20.74 -0.15 5.03
N ALA A 259 -19.98 0.49 5.92
CA ALA A 259 -18.66 1.02 5.63
C ALA A 259 -17.66 -0.09 5.27
N VAL A 260 -17.68 -1.22 5.98
CA VAL A 260 -16.85 -2.39 5.66
C VAL A 260 -17.24 -2.95 4.29
N ALA A 261 -18.54 -3.13 4.03
CA ALA A 261 -19.04 -3.65 2.76
C ALA A 261 -18.61 -2.77 1.56
N ILE A 262 -18.83 -1.46 1.67
CA ILE A 262 -18.39 -0.48 0.66
C ILE A 262 -16.87 -0.51 0.51
N GLY A 263 -16.12 -0.61 1.60
CA GLY A 263 -14.66 -0.71 1.56
C GLY A 263 -14.17 -1.95 0.82
N VAL A 264 -14.80 -3.10 1.05
CA VAL A 264 -14.50 -4.37 0.36
C VAL A 264 -14.80 -4.24 -1.13
N VAL A 265 -15.99 -3.77 -1.52
CA VAL A 265 -16.35 -3.57 -2.93
C VAL A 265 -15.41 -2.57 -3.61
N TYR A 266 -15.13 -1.44 -2.97
CA TYR A 266 -14.22 -0.42 -3.49
C TYR A 266 -12.80 -0.96 -3.68
N SER A 267 -12.29 -1.72 -2.72
CA SER A 267 -10.91 -2.25 -2.78
C SER A 267 -10.72 -3.34 -3.83
N ASN A 268 -11.76 -4.11 -4.16
CA ASN A 268 -11.68 -5.21 -5.13
C ASN A 268 -12.08 -4.80 -6.56
N ILE A 269 -12.96 -3.81 -6.74
CA ILE A 269 -13.44 -3.41 -8.08
C ILE A 269 -12.94 -2.03 -8.46
N VAL A 270 -13.27 -1.01 -7.66
CA VAL A 270 -13.08 0.39 -8.06
C VAL A 270 -11.60 0.78 -8.03
N ARG A 271 -10.89 0.39 -6.96
CA ARG A 271 -9.49 0.74 -6.75
C ARG A 271 -8.58 0.14 -7.82
N PRO A 272 -8.62 -1.17 -8.16
CA PRO A 272 -7.76 -1.74 -9.19
C PRO A 272 -7.96 -1.06 -10.54
N VAL A 273 -9.21 -0.87 -10.97
CA VAL A 273 -9.54 -0.18 -12.23
C VAL A 273 -9.02 1.25 -12.27
N ARG A 274 -9.17 1.99 -11.16
CA ARG A 274 -8.63 3.34 -11.04
C ARG A 274 -7.10 3.35 -11.12
N LEU A 275 -6.44 2.39 -10.47
CA LEU A 275 -4.98 2.30 -10.48
C LEU A 275 -4.44 1.93 -11.87
N GLU A 276 -5.08 1.01 -12.60
CA GLU A 276 -4.72 0.69 -13.99
C GLU A 276 -4.78 1.92 -14.89
N ARG A 277 -5.85 2.74 -14.80
CA ARG A 277 -5.95 4.01 -15.55
C ARG A 277 -4.86 5.02 -15.24
N LEU A 278 -4.32 4.97 -14.01
CA LEU A 278 -3.25 5.85 -13.56
C LEU A 278 -1.86 5.23 -13.75
N THR A 279 -1.79 4.04 -14.34
CA THR A 279 -0.51 3.36 -14.58
C THR A 279 0.15 3.93 -15.82
N ARG A 280 1.42 4.30 -15.71
CA ARG A 280 2.27 4.69 -16.83
C ARG A 280 3.58 3.93 -16.78
N TYR A 281 4.01 3.47 -17.94
CA TYR A 281 5.28 2.80 -18.14
C TYR A 281 6.25 3.77 -18.82
N LEU A 282 7.46 3.86 -18.29
CA LEU A 282 8.52 4.70 -18.82
C LEU A 282 9.81 3.89 -18.83
N ILE A 283 10.41 3.69 -20.00
CA ILE A 283 11.71 3.03 -20.14
C ILE A 283 12.70 4.11 -20.57
N THR A 284 13.77 4.24 -19.81
CA THR A 284 14.88 5.16 -20.08
C THR A 284 16.12 4.39 -20.55
N ASP A 285 17.18 5.11 -20.88
CA ASP A 285 18.50 4.54 -21.14
C ASP A 285 19.05 3.76 -19.93
N ARG A 286 18.67 4.14 -18.70
CA ARG A 286 19.20 3.53 -17.46
C ARG A 286 18.20 2.68 -16.68
N ARG A 287 16.90 2.96 -16.78
CA ARG A 287 15.88 2.45 -15.86
C ARG A 287 14.57 2.07 -16.54
N VAL A 288 13.81 1.22 -15.86
CA VAL A 288 12.38 1.02 -16.08
C VAL A 288 11.65 1.64 -14.90
N LEU A 289 10.85 2.66 -15.19
CA LEU A 289 10.05 3.36 -14.22
C LEU A 289 8.57 3.08 -14.49
N ILE A 290 7.84 2.75 -13.43
CA ILE A 290 6.40 2.51 -13.52
C ILE A 290 5.74 3.40 -12.49
N SER A 291 4.88 4.31 -12.91
CA SER A 291 4.07 5.10 -11.98
C SER A 291 2.64 4.57 -11.96
N ARG A 292 2.02 4.58 -10.79
CA ARG A 292 0.64 4.12 -10.56
C ARG A 292 -0.01 4.96 -9.48
N GLY A 293 -0.64 6.06 -9.89
CA GLY A 293 -1.23 7.02 -8.96
C GLY A 293 -0.17 7.67 -8.06
N SER A 294 -0.19 7.35 -6.77
CA SER A 294 0.80 7.84 -5.79
C SER A 294 1.96 6.88 -5.56
N GLU A 295 2.04 5.79 -6.32
CA GLU A 295 3.10 4.78 -6.21
C GLU A 295 4.01 4.86 -7.43
N GLU A 296 5.31 4.68 -7.22
CA GLU A 296 6.29 4.57 -8.29
C GLU A 296 7.19 3.36 -8.04
N LEU A 297 7.51 2.62 -9.09
CA LEU A 297 8.53 1.60 -9.11
C LEU A 297 9.71 2.11 -9.92
N HIS A 298 10.90 1.97 -9.34
CA HIS A 298 12.17 2.28 -9.97
C HIS A 298 12.99 0.99 -10.06
N LEU A 299 13.26 0.55 -11.28
CA LEU A 299 14.04 -0.65 -11.58
C LEU A 299 15.21 -0.27 -12.49
N ASP A 300 16.43 -0.66 -12.13
CA ASP A 300 17.60 -0.40 -12.96
C ASP A 300 17.68 -1.43 -14.11
N ARG A 301 17.97 -0.97 -15.33
CA ARG A 301 18.02 -1.85 -16.52
C ARG A 301 19.14 -2.89 -16.44
N GLU A 302 20.26 -2.55 -15.81
CA GLU A 302 21.36 -3.49 -15.56
C GLU A 302 20.95 -4.70 -14.72
N ARG A 303 19.80 -4.63 -14.02
CA ARG A 303 19.26 -5.72 -13.22
C ARG A 303 18.29 -6.60 -13.99
N ILE A 304 17.98 -6.29 -15.25
CA ILE A 304 17.07 -7.10 -16.07
C ILE A 304 17.90 -8.07 -16.90
N VAL A 305 17.78 -9.37 -16.64
CA VAL A 305 18.47 -10.43 -17.39
C VAL A 305 17.70 -10.80 -18.65
N ASP A 306 16.38 -10.93 -18.50
CA ASP A 306 15.52 -11.40 -19.57
C ASP A 306 14.12 -10.82 -19.44
N VAL A 307 13.39 -10.88 -20.53
CA VAL A 307 12.00 -10.46 -20.65
C VAL A 307 11.23 -11.63 -21.23
N ILE A 308 10.19 -12.07 -20.54
CA ILE A 308 9.29 -13.12 -21.03
C ILE A 308 8.02 -12.44 -21.49
N ASP A 309 7.56 -12.79 -22.68
CA ASP A 309 6.30 -12.34 -23.22
C ASP A 309 5.24 -13.44 -23.13
N ALA A 310 4.01 -13.04 -22.80
CA ALA A 310 2.85 -13.93 -22.83
C ALA A 310 1.70 -13.27 -23.61
N PRO A 311 0.93 -14.05 -24.39
CA PRO A 311 -0.23 -13.51 -25.10
C PRO A 311 -1.29 -13.01 -24.12
N ALA A 312 -1.89 -11.86 -24.45
CA ALA A 312 -3.04 -11.30 -23.77
C ALA A 312 -4.22 -11.18 -24.74
N ASN A 313 -5.41 -10.85 -24.21
CA ASN A 313 -6.61 -10.66 -25.02
C ASN A 313 -6.43 -9.46 -25.99
N GLY A 314 -6.92 -9.59 -27.21
CA GLY A 314 -6.96 -8.50 -28.19
C GLY A 314 -5.64 -8.24 -28.92
N GLY A 315 -4.76 -9.24 -29.06
CA GLY A 315 -3.48 -9.10 -29.79
C GLY A 315 -2.37 -8.42 -28.97
N LEU A 316 -2.67 -8.00 -27.75
CA LEU A 316 -1.72 -7.37 -26.83
C LEU A 316 -0.86 -8.42 -26.13
N ARG A 317 0.30 -8.01 -25.58
CA ARG A 317 1.17 -8.90 -24.80
C ARG A 317 1.39 -8.42 -23.37
N HIS A 318 1.57 -9.39 -22.48
CA HIS A 318 2.02 -9.20 -21.11
C HIS A 318 3.52 -9.46 -21.03
N LEU A 319 4.30 -8.52 -20.46
CA LEU A 319 5.75 -8.67 -20.31
C LEU A 319 6.13 -8.88 -18.85
N PHE A 320 6.94 -9.90 -18.60
CA PHE A 320 7.50 -10.27 -17.31
C PHE A 320 9.00 -10.00 -17.33
N LEU A 321 9.52 -9.32 -16.31
CA LEU A 321 10.95 -9.04 -16.20
C LEU A 321 11.60 -10.05 -15.28
N VAL A 322 12.68 -10.67 -15.76
CA VAL A 322 13.54 -11.57 -14.99
C VAL A 322 14.70 -10.74 -14.46
N LEU A 323 14.85 -10.69 -13.13
CA LEU A 323 15.85 -9.84 -12.49
C LEU A 323 17.09 -10.64 -12.07
N ASP A 324 18.29 -10.06 -12.28
CA ASP A 324 19.55 -10.53 -11.72
C ASP A 324 19.85 -9.81 -10.41
N GLY A 325 20.02 -10.58 -9.34
CA GLY A 325 21.01 -10.21 -8.34
C GLY A 325 22.33 -10.89 -8.72
N ARG A 326 23.48 -10.30 -8.40
CA ARG A 326 24.80 -10.96 -8.57
C ARG A 326 24.95 -12.31 -7.83
N ARG A 327 23.93 -12.74 -7.09
CA ARG A 327 23.75 -14.09 -6.55
C ARG A 327 22.33 -14.63 -6.74
N ALA A 328 21.42 -13.87 -7.37
CA ALA A 328 19.98 -14.09 -7.39
C ALA A 328 19.35 -14.22 -8.78
N ARG A 329 19.05 -15.46 -9.18
CA ARG A 329 18.06 -15.72 -10.24
C ARG A 329 16.69 -15.75 -9.59
N ALA A 330 16.05 -14.59 -9.41
CA ALA A 330 14.74 -14.53 -8.76
C ALA A 330 13.73 -13.87 -9.69
N PHE A 331 12.66 -14.61 -9.99
CA PHE A 331 11.44 -14.05 -10.55
C PHE A 331 10.75 -13.22 -9.46
N ALA A 332 10.55 -11.93 -9.69
CA ALA A 332 9.60 -11.18 -8.88
C ALA A 332 8.19 -11.62 -9.31
N ALA A 333 7.63 -12.63 -8.63
CA ALA A 333 6.24 -13.05 -8.83
C ALA A 333 5.25 -11.93 -8.46
N SER A 334 5.67 -11.03 -7.56
CA SER A 334 5.03 -9.75 -7.37
C SER A 334 5.19 -8.93 -8.64
N GLY A 335 4.09 -8.55 -9.28
CA GLY A 335 4.15 -7.60 -10.40
C GLY A 335 4.79 -6.28 -9.95
N ALA A 336 4.77 -5.27 -10.81
CA ALA A 336 5.43 -3.99 -10.58
C ALA A 336 5.26 -3.43 -9.15
N PHE A 337 4.09 -3.58 -8.52
CA PHE A 337 3.75 -2.96 -7.25
C PHE A 337 3.39 -3.92 -6.09
N GLY A 338 3.68 -5.22 -6.20
CA GLY A 338 3.42 -6.17 -5.12
C GLY A 338 2.76 -7.45 -5.62
N GLU A 339 2.59 -8.43 -4.73
CA GLU A 339 1.78 -9.61 -5.04
C GLU A 339 0.31 -9.19 -4.99
N GLU A 340 -0.38 -9.14 -6.13
CA GLU A 340 -1.84 -9.27 -6.12
C GLU A 340 -2.18 -10.67 -5.60
N HIS A 341 -3.07 -10.76 -4.61
CA HIS A 341 -3.27 -11.99 -3.85
C HIS A 341 -4.01 -13.03 -4.70
N GLY A 342 -3.28 -13.99 -5.29
CA GLY A 342 -3.88 -15.21 -5.85
C GLY A 342 -3.54 -15.57 -7.29
N GLU A 343 -2.58 -14.91 -7.95
CA GLU A 343 -2.13 -15.29 -9.29
C GLU A 343 -0.62 -15.45 -9.34
N GLY A 344 -0.16 -16.39 -10.18
CA GLY A 344 1.23 -16.86 -10.29
C GLY A 344 2.27 -15.77 -10.59
N LEU A 345 2.95 -15.84 -11.73
CA LEU A 345 3.80 -14.73 -12.16
C LEU A 345 2.89 -13.57 -12.57
N GLN A 346 3.16 -12.35 -12.11
CA GLN A 346 2.43 -11.15 -12.52
C GLN A 346 3.25 -10.31 -13.49
N PRO A 347 2.64 -9.85 -14.60
CA PRO A 347 3.36 -9.06 -15.57
C PRO A 347 3.75 -7.71 -15.00
N VAL A 348 4.96 -7.28 -15.32
CA VAL A 348 5.49 -5.97 -14.94
C VAL A 348 4.94 -4.90 -15.88
N LEU A 349 4.82 -5.21 -17.17
CA LEU A 349 4.16 -4.37 -18.17
C LEU A 349 2.91 -5.11 -18.68
N LYS A 350 1.73 -4.52 -18.49
CA LYS A 350 0.45 -5.11 -18.90
C LYS A 350 0.00 -4.50 -20.23
N LEU A 351 -0.50 -5.36 -21.14
CA LEU A 351 -1.22 -4.95 -22.35
C LEU A 351 -0.39 -4.01 -23.24
N VAL A 352 0.82 -4.45 -23.58
CA VAL A 352 1.76 -3.72 -24.44
C VAL A 352 1.41 -3.97 -25.90
N GLU A 353 1.27 -2.89 -26.68
CA GLU A 353 0.99 -2.93 -28.13
C GLU A 353 2.20 -3.34 -28.96
N ASP A 354 3.39 -2.81 -28.64
CA ASP A 354 4.65 -3.10 -29.34
C ASP A 354 5.68 -3.76 -28.38
N PRO A 355 5.57 -5.08 -28.16
CA PRO A 355 6.48 -5.80 -27.28
C PRO A 355 7.88 -5.95 -27.88
N GLU A 356 8.03 -5.94 -29.21
CA GLU A 356 9.31 -6.13 -29.89
C GLU A 356 10.25 -4.95 -29.67
N THR A 357 9.74 -3.73 -29.78
CA THR A 357 10.50 -2.51 -29.47
C THR A 357 10.94 -2.49 -28.01
N VAL A 358 10.05 -2.86 -27.09
CA VAL A 358 10.39 -2.97 -25.66
C VAL A 358 11.49 -4.01 -25.42
N HIS A 359 11.39 -5.19 -26.06
CA HIS A 359 12.42 -6.21 -26.00
C HIS A 359 13.77 -5.71 -26.52
N ARG A 360 13.78 -5.01 -27.66
CA ARG A 360 15.00 -4.46 -28.27
C ARG A 360 15.66 -3.44 -27.35
N ILE A 361 14.87 -2.52 -26.80
CA ILE A 361 15.36 -1.52 -25.85
C ILE A 361 15.92 -2.21 -24.61
N LEU A 362 15.19 -3.14 -23.98
CA LEU A 362 15.64 -3.79 -22.75
C LEU A 362 16.86 -4.69 -22.93
N LYS A 363 17.02 -5.35 -24.09
CA LYS A 363 18.18 -6.18 -24.40
C LYS A 363 19.42 -5.39 -24.85
N SER A 364 19.24 -4.19 -25.39
CA SER A 364 20.38 -3.33 -25.74
C SER A 364 21.10 -2.84 -24.47
N SER A 365 22.43 -2.88 -24.47
CA SER A 365 23.23 -2.40 -23.34
C SER A 365 22.95 -0.91 -23.08
N PRO A 366 22.84 -0.45 -21.82
CA PRO A 366 22.60 0.96 -21.48
C PRO A 366 23.56 1.93 -22.17
N THR A 367 24.82 1.50 -22.37
CA THR A 367 25.90 2.27 -22.98
C THR A 367 25.82 2.35 -24.52
N ALA A 368 25.12 1.42 -25.17
CA ALA A 368 25.11 1.31 -26.64
C ALA A 368 24.10 2.27 -27.32
N ILE A 369 23.18 2.88 -26.56
CA ILE A 369 22.13 3.78 -27.08
C ILE A 369 22.50 5.26 -26.91
N ALA A 370 23.55 5.54 -26.11
CA ALA A 370 24.04 6.90 -25.86
C ALA A 370 25.14 7.34 -26.83
N ALA A 371 25.65 6.42 -27.66
CA ALA A 371 26.49 6.68 -28.82
C ALA A 371 25.61 6.74 -30.06
#